data_AF-A0A970CCR8-F1
#
_entry.id   AF-A0A970CCR8-F1
#
_cell.length_a   1.000
_cell.length_b   1.000
_cell.length_c   1.000
_cell.angle_alpha   90.00
_cell.angle_beta   90.00
_cell.angle_gamma   90.00
#
_symmetry.space_group_name_H-M   'P 1'
#
loop_
_entity.id
_entity.type
_entity.pdbx_description
1 polymer ?
#
loop_
_entity_poly.entity_id
_entity_poly.type
_entity_poly.pdbx_seq_one_letter_code
_entity_poly.pdbx_strand_id
1 'polypeptide(L)'
;AALREAKEETGLEVESLTQFLAYSKPDRDPRHHTVTVVFLGIGRGEPKAADDARNIRLFSLDELPEQLAFDHGEILSDYKATLT
;
A
#
# COMPACT_ATOMS: atom_id res chain seq x y z
N ALA A 1 -6.45 8.64 -8.33
CA ALA A 1 -5.06 8.12 -8.34
C ALA A 1 -5.04 6.67 -7.88
N ALA A 2 -5.33 6.35 -6.61
CA ALA A 2 -5.21 4.99 -6.06
C ALA A 2 -5.78 3.84 -6.91
N LEU A 3 -7.00 3.96 -7.47
CA LEU A 3 -7.56 2.93 -8.37
C LEU A 3 -6.72 2.71 -9.63
N ARG A 4 -6.22 3.81 -10.22
CA ARG A 4 -5.39 3.76 -11.43
C ARG A 4 -4.04 3.10 -11.12
N GLU A 5 -3.35 3.56 -10.08
CA GLU A 5 -2.04 3.03 -9.65
C GLU A 5 -2.12 1.54 -9.32
N ALA A 6 -3.14 1.13 -8.55
CA ALA A 6 -3.32 -0.29 -8.21
C ALA A 6 -3.47 -1.15 -9.47
N LYS A 7 -4.21 -0.66 -10.47
CA LYS A 7 -4.40 -1.37 -11.74
C LYS A 7 -3.12 -1.40 -12.59
N GLU A 8 -2.38 -0.30 -12.64
CA GLU A 8 -1.13 -0.18 -13.42
C GLU A 8 -0.03 -1.08 -12.86
N GLU A 9 0.16 -1.13 -11.55
CA GLU A 9 1.25 -1.85 -10.88
C GLU A 9 0.96 -3.34 -10.64
N THR A 10 -0.31 -3.69 -10.44
CA THR A 10 -0.72 -5.03 -9.99
C THR A 10 -1.70 -5.75 -10.92
N GLY A 11 -2.35 -5.02 -11.83
CA GLY A 11 -3.43 -5.55 -12.66
C GLY A 11 -4.75 -5.82 -11.93
N LEU A 12 -4.83 -5.54 -10.62
CA LEU A 12 -6.04 -5.77 -9.83
C LEU A 12 -7.09 -4.69 -10.07
N GLU A 13 -8.36 -5.11 -10.15
CA GLU A 13 -9.49 -4.20 -10.00
C GLU A 13 -9.76 -4.01 -8.51
N VAL A 14 -9.86 -2.76 -8.04
CA VAL A 14 -10.06 -2.47 -6.62
C VAL A 14 -11.48 -1.95 -6.39
N GLU A 15 -12.21 -2.63 -5.51
CA GLU A 15 -13.57 -2.29 -5.07
C GLU A 15 -13.55 -1.70 -3.65
N SER A 16 -14.65 -1.04 -3.25
CA SER A 16 -14.84 -0.49 -1.89
C SER A 16 -13.71 0.43 -1.40
N LEU A 17 -13.12 1.20 -2.31
CA LEU A 17 -12.00 2.08 -1.99
C LEU A 17 -12.42 3.16 -0.97
N THR A 18 -11.75 3.16 0.19
CA THR A 18 -11.98 4.14 1.25
C THR A 18 -10.65 4.76 1.66
N GLN A 19 -10.63 6.09 1.86
CA GLN A 19 -9.44 6.75 2.38
C GLN A 19 -9.20 6.31 3.83
N PHE A 20 -7.95 5.98 4.15
CA PHE A 20 -7.54 5.60 5.50
C PHE A 20 -6.94 6.79 6.25
N LEU A 21 -5.66 7.06 6.04
CA LEU A 21 -4.91 8.10 6.72
C LEU A 21 -3.95 8.80 5.74
N ALA A 22 -3.56 10.03 6.10
CA ALA A 22 -2.50 10.75 5.42
C ALA A 22 -1.25 10.80 6.31
N TYR A 23 -0.10 10.50 5.73
CA TYR A 23 1.19 10.47 6.42
C TYR A 23 2.10 11.54 5.80
N SER A 24 2.60 12.43 6.65
CA SER A 24 3.30 13.65 6.22
C SER A 24 4.53 13.99 7.06
N LYS A 25 5.07 13.02 7.83
CA LYS A 25 6.32 13.22 8.59
C LYS A 25 7.40 13.79 7.66
N PRO A 26 8.10 14.88 8.01
CA PRO A 26 9.03 15.56 7.10
C PRO A 26 10.13 14.68 6.52
N ASP A 27 10.51 13.64 7.25
CA ASP A 27 11.62 12.72 7.00
C ASP A 27 11.19 11.33 6.53
N ARG A 28 9.89 11.10 6.25
CA ARG A 28 9.40 9.77 5.83
C ARG A 28 9.98 9.28 4.50
N ASP A 29 10.38 10.21 3.64
CA ASP A 29 11.17 9.94 2.45
C ASP A 29 12.49 10.71 2.57
N PRO A 30 13.65 10.03 2.49
CA PRO A 30 14.95 10.69 2.67
C PRO A 30 15.30 11.65 1.52
N ARG A 31 14.55 11.64 0.41
CA ARG A 31 14.81 12.47 -0.77
C ARG A 31 14.20 13.86 -0.61
N HIS A 32 12.93 13.94 -0.24
CA HIS A 32 12.15 15.18 -0.14
C HIS A 32 11.03 15.03 0.89
N HIS A 33 10.45 16.16 1.32
CA HIS A 33 9.21 16.11 2.10
C HIS A 33 8.07 15.61 1.21
N THR A 34 7.69 14.34 1.39
CA THR A 34 6.63 13.68 0.63
C THR A 34 5.45 13.38 1.54
N VAL A 35 4.24 13.71 1.07
CA VAL A 35 2.99 13.32 1.74
C VAL A 35 2.38 12.13 0.98
N THR A 36 1.94 11.10 1.69
CA THR A 36 1.15 10.00 1.11
C THR A 36 -0.24 9.96 1.72
N VAL A 37 -1.25 9.69 0.89
CA VAL A 37 -2.63 9.42 1.33
C VAL A 37 -2.92 7.97 1.04
N VAL A 38 -3.14 7.19 2.10
CA VAL A 38 -3.34 5.74 2.03
C VAL A 38 -4.83 5.44 1.88
N PHE A 39 -5.14 4.43 1.08
CA PHE A 39 -6.49 3.93 0.86
C PHE A 39 -6.55 2.44 1.16
N LEU A 40 -7.72 1.98 1.62
CA LEU A 40 -8.06 0.57 1.77
C LEU A 40 -9.04 0.19 0.66
N GLY A 41 -8.95 -1.04 0.16
CA GLY A 41 -9.87 -1.55 -0.85
C GLY A 41 -9.78 -3.07 -0.97
N ILE A 42 -10.73 -3.65 -1.69
CA ILE A 42 -10.80 -5.08 -1.96
C ILE A 42 -10.32 -5.33 -3.39
N GLY A 43 -9.17 -5.98 -3.53
CA GLY A 43 -8.63 -6.36 -4.84
C GLY A 43 -9.32 -7.60 -5.42
N ARG A 44 -9.63 -7.57 -6.72
CA ARG A 44 -10.19 -8.68 -7.50
C ARG A 44 -9.30 -8.99 -8.70
N GLY A 45 -9.14 -10.28 -8.97
CA GLY A 45 -8.31 -10.80 -10.06
C GLY A 45 -7.03 -11.47 -9.58
N GLU A 46 -6.19 -11.86 -10.53
CA GLU A 46 -4.89 -12.48 -10.27
C GLU A 46 -3.79 -11.41 -10.36
N PRO A 47 -3.08 -11.10 -9.26
CA PRO A 47 -2.07 -10.04 -9.25
C PRO A 47 -0.89 -10.40 -10.16
N LYS A 48 -0.46 -9.45 -10.98
CA LYS A 48 0.70 -9.55 -11.86
C LYS A 48 1.51 -8.27 -11.73
N ALA A 49 2.82 -8.43 -11.48
CA ALA A 49 3.73 -7.30 -11.44
C ALA A 49 3.76 -6.65 -12.82
N ALA A 50 3.65 -5.33 -12.86
CA ALA A 50 3.65 -4.52 -14.06
C ALA A 50 4.30 -3.15 -13.77
N ASP A 51 4.52 -2.38 -14.84
CA ASP A 51 5.17 -1.07 -14.80
C ASP A 51 6.48 -1.05 -13.99
N ASP A 52 6.49 -0.39 -12.83
CA ASP A 52 7.68 -0.28 -11.97
C ASP A 52 7.87 -1.51 -11.05
N ALA A 53 6.82 -2.31 -10.85
CA ALA A 53 6.89 -3.53 -10.05
C ALA A 53 7.63 -4.66 -10.78
N ARG A 54 8.79 -5.06 -10.24
CA ARG A 54 9.53 -6.24 -10.72
C ARG A 54 8.96 -7.57 -10.25
N ASN A 55 8.30 -7.57 -9.10
CA ASN A 55 7.75 -8.76 -8.45
C ASN A 55 6.45 -8.38 -7.73
N ILE A 56 5.56 -9.35 -7.58
CA ILE A 56 4.33 -9.21 -6.80
C ILE A 56 4.06 -10.48 -6.01
N ARG A 57 3.54 -10.32 -4.79
CA ARG A 57 3.11 -11.44 -3.96
C ARG A 57 2.01 -10.97 -3.01
N LEU A 58 1.07 -11.87 -2.72
CA LEU A 58 0.09 -11.69 -1.66
C LEU A 58 0.66 -12.20 -0.33
N PHE A 59 0.46 -11.42 0.71
CA PHE A 59 0.89 -11.73 2.07
C PHE A 59 -0.30 -11.73 3.00
N SER A 60 -0.33 -12.67 3.95
CA SER A 60 -1.21 -12.54 5.11
C SER A 60 -0.67 -11.43 6.01
N LEU A 61 -1.55 -10.83 6.82
CA LEU A 61 -1.12 -9.79 7.77
C LEU A 61 -0.09 -10.32 8.78
N ASP A 62 -0.08 -11.61 9.07
CA ASP A 62 0.85 -12.24 10.03
C ASP A 62 2.17 -12.70 9.39
N GLU A 63 2.28 -12.65 8.06
CA GLU A 63 3.46 -13.11 7.29
C GLU A 63 4.03 -12.00 6.40
N LEU A 64 4.03 -10.76 6.90
CA LEU A 64 4.61 -9.62 6.20
C LEU A 64 6.16 -9.68 6.21
N PRO A 65 6.85 -9.20 5.16
CA PRO A 65 8.29 -9.01 5.19
C PRO A 65 8.74 -8.10 6.34
N GLU A 66 9.86 -8.43 6.97
CA GLU A 66 10.44 -7.62 8.06
C GLU A 66 10.90 -6.24 7.57
N GLN A 67 11.38 -6.16 6.33
CA GLN A 67 11.86 -4.92 5.72
C GLN A 67 10.84 -4.44 4.68
N LEU A 68 10.26 -3.27 4.96
CA LEU A 68 9.33 -2.59 4.08
C LEU A 68 9.89 -1.23 3.70
N ALA A 69 9.51 -0.73 2.53
CA ALA A 69 9.94 0.57 2.06
C ALA A 69 9.34 1.70 2.91
N PHE A 70 10.11 2.76 3.13
CA PHE A 70 9.68 3.95 3.86
C PHE A 70 9.05 3.61 5.23
N ASP A 71 7.91 4.21 5.53
CA ASP A 71 7.10 4.00 6.73
C ASP A 71 5.96 2.99 6.51
N HIS A 72 6.02 2.13 5.48
CA HIS A 72 4.93 1.19 5.18
C HIS A 72 4.65 0.20 6.33
N GLY A 73 5.66 -0.12 7.15
CA GLY A 73 5.47 -0.91 8.36
C GLY A 73 4.58 -0.24 9.40
N GLU A 74 4.71 1.09 9.57
CA GLU A 74 3.84 1.88 10.45
C GLU A 74 2.42 1.92 9.89
N ILE A 75 2.26 2.18 8.58
CA ILE A 75 0.97 2.19 7.89
C ILE A 75 0.20 0.87 8.09
N LEU A 76 0.88 -0.26 7.93
CA LEU A 76 0.27 -1.59 8.11
C LEU A 76 -0.03 -1.89 9.59
N SER A 77 0.81 -1.41 10.53
CA SER A 77 0.55 -1.52 11.96
C SER A 77 -0.71 -0.75 12.36
N ASP A 78 -0.86 0.49 11.86
CA ASP A 78 -2.04 1.31 12.10
C ASP A 78 -3.30 0.66 11.52
N TYR A 79 -3.20 0.09 10.32
CA TYR A 79 -4.31 -0.68 9.74
C TYR A 79 -4.69 -1.88 10.62
N LYS A 80 -3.72 -2.68 11.08
CA LYS A 80 -3.98 -3.83 11.97
C LYS A 80 -4.69 -3.40 13.26
N ALA A 81 -4.29 -2.27 13.84
CA ALA A 81 -4.91 -1.72 15.04
C ALA A 81 -6.38 -1.29 14.84
N THR A 82 -6.84 -1.12 13.60
CA THR A 82 -8.28 -0.89 13.31
C THR A 82 -9.13 -2.14 13.24
N LEU A 83 -8.51 -3.33 13.21
CA LEU A 83 -9.20 -4.62 13.15
C LEU A 83 -9.55 -5.17 14.54
N THR A 84 -9.06 -4.52 15.60
CA THR A 84 -9.32 -4.84 17.02
C THR A 84 -10.39 -3.93 17.60
#